data_AF-A0A0A9WC73-F1
#
_entry.id   AF-A0A0A9WC73-F1
#
_cell.length_a   1.000
_cell.length_b   1.000
_cell.length_c   1.000
_cell.angle_alpha   90.00
_cell.angle_beta   90.00
_cell.angle_gamma   90.00
#
_symmetry.space_group_name_H-M   'P 1'
#
loop_
_entity.id
_entity.type
_entity.pdbx_description
1 polymer ?
#
loop_
_entity_poly.entity_id
_entity_poly.type
_entity_poly.pdbx_seq_one_letter_code
_entity_poly.pdbx_strand_id
1 'polypeptide(L)'
;MSVSAVARQSQSTVWSFDLAVAMNETNVMDYIEVGTKNGDWVYIANCDLADPCFFRAMARTIYFLTPQPERFPRREHFRVVLCVQRAFDINANANIGMPFPPLILKSAVIARKPAEDKSK
;
A
#
# COMPACT_ATOMS: atom_id res chain seq x y z
N MET A 1 13.31 -10.88 -3.37
CA MET A 1 12.61 -11.10 -2.09
C MET A 1 11.17 -10.67 -2.27
N SER A 2 10.17 -11.52 -1.98
CA SER A 2 8.74 -11.18 -2.16
C SER A 2 8.16 -10.53 -0.89
N VAL A 3 7.12 -9.72 -1.04
CA VAL A 3 6.40 -9.10 0.09
C VAL A 3 5.88 -10.16 1.07
N SER A 4 5.39 -11.29 0.55
CA SER A 4 4.97 -12.44 1.36
C SER A 4 6.09 -13.07 2.18
N ALA A 5 7.32 -13.13 1.66
CA ALA A 5 8.46 -13.64 2.40
C ALA A 5 8.85 -12.69 3.55
N VAL A 6 8.81 -11.38 3.31
CA VAL A 6 9.11 -10.37 4.34
C VAL A 6 8.06 -10.36 5.45
N ALA A 7 6.78 -10.41 5.08
CA ALA A 7 5.70 -10.45 6.07
C ALA A 7 5.79 -11.70 6.97
N ARG A 8 6.14 -12.87 6.39
CA ARG A 8 6.36 -14.11 7.17
C ARG A 8 7.50 -13.98 8.18
N GLN A 9 8.58 -13.29 7.84
CA GLN A 9 9.68 -13.01 8.78
C GLN A 9 9.20 -12.15 9.96
N SER A 10 8.26 -11.24 9.70
CA SER A 10 7.58 -10.41 10.71
C SER A 10 6.39 -11.11 11.38
N GLN A 11 6.18 -12.42 11.16
CA GLN A 11 5.05 -13.20 11.67
C GLN A 11 3.66 -12.67 11.24
N SER A 12 3.56 -11.93 10.13
CA SER A 12 2.31 -11.40 9.57
C SER A 12 1.86 -12.15 8.32
N THR A 13 0.56 -12.15 8.07
CA THR A 13 -0.04 -12.67 6.81
C THR A 13 -0.09 -11.55 5.77
N VAL A 14 -0.15 -11.90 4.48
CA VAL A 14 -0.34 -10.92 3.39
C VAL A 14 -1.59 -11.26 2.58
N TRP A 15 -2.53 -10.33 2.53
CA TRP A 15 -3.66 -10.35 1.61
C TRP A 15 -3.23 -9.68 0.31
N SER A 16 -3.22 -10.42 -0.79
CA SER A 16 -2.74 -9.93 -2.09
C SER A 16 -3.89 -9.69 -3.05
N PHE A 17 -3.94 -8.48 -3.61
CA PHE A 17 -4.93 -8.07 -4.59
C PHE A 17 -4.23 -7.59 -5.85
N ASP A 18 -4.80 -7.95 -6.99
CA ASP A 18 -4.35 -7.48 -8.30
C ASP A 18 -5.51 -6.77 -8.99
N LEU A 19 -5.41 -5.44 -9.11
CA LEU A 19 -6.45 -4.62 -9.72
C LEU A 19 -6.55 -4.76 -11.24
N ALA A 20 -5.53 -5.33 -11.89
CA ALA A 20 -5.61 -5.67 -13.32
C ALA A 20 -6.41 -6.95 -13.55
N VAL A 21 -6.48 -7.86 -12.56
CA VAL A 21 -7.24 -9.11 -12.65
C VAL A 21 -8.66 -8.94 -12.11
N ALA A 22 -8.81 -8.27 -10.97
CA ALA A 22 -10.09 -8.06 -10.31
C ALA A 22 -10.15 -6.65 -9.72
N MET A 23 -10.82 -5.74 -10.43
CA MET A 23 -11.05 -4.37 -10.00
C MET A 23 -12.19 -4.31 -8.96
N ASN A 24 -11.90 -4.75 -7.74
CA ASN A 24 -12.85 -4.70 -6.61
C ASN A 24 -12.25 -3.92 -5.44
N GLU A 25 -12.31 -2.59 -5.55
CA GLU A 25 -11.79 -1.64 -4.57
C GLU A 25 -12.49 -1.75 -3.20
N THR A 26 -13.79 -2.06 -3.19
CA THR A 26 -14.56 -2.26 -1.95
C THR A 26 -14.01 -3.43 -1.15
N ASN A 27 -13.77 -4.57 -1.80
CA ASN A 27 -13.18 -5.73 -1.15
C ASN A 27 -11.78 -5.41 -0.60
N VAL A 28 -10.97 -4.65 -1.33
CA VAL A 28 -9.66 -4.21 -0.85
C VAL A 28 -9.79 -3.34 0.41
N MET A 29 -10.73 -2.40 0.44
CA MET A 29 -11.00 -1.57 1.63
C MET A 29 -11.44 -2.41 2.82
N ASP A 30 -12.30 -3.41 2.63
CA ASP A 30 -12.73 -4.31 3.70
C ASP A 30 -11.54 -5.07 4.32
N TYR A 31 -10.62 -5.57 3.49
CA TYR A 31 -9.41 -6.25 3.97
C TYR A 31 -8.39 -5.29 4.60
N ILE A 32 -8.36 -4.02 4.20
CA ILE A 32 -7.61 -2.99 4.92
C ILE A 32 -8.19 -2.83 6.33
N GLU A 33 -9.50 -2.72 6.47
CA GLU A 33 -10.12 -2.61 7.79
C GLU A 33 -9.85 -3.83 8.67
N VAL A 34 -9.95 -5.05 8.11
CA VAL A 34 -9.59 -6.29 8.82
C VAL A 34 -8.11 -6.29 9.20
N GLY A 35 -7.22 -5.91 8.28
CA GLY A 35 -5.79 -5.82 8.52
C GLY A 35 -5.43 -4.84 9.64
N THR A 36 -6.11 -3.69 9.74
CA THR A 36 -5.88 -2.73 10.84
C THR A 36 -6.28 -3.25 12.22
N LYS A 37 -7.11 -4.30 12.28
CA LYS A 37 -7.53 -4.96 13.51
C LYS A 37 -6.58 -6.12 13.85
N ASN A 38 -6.16 -6.89 12.85
CA ASN A 38 -5.38 -8.12 13.03
C ASN A 38 -3.86 -7.94 12.92
N GLY A 39 -3.38 -6.83 12.35
CA GLY A 39 -1.96 -6.61 12.06
C GLY A 39 -1.47 -7.31 10.78
N ASP A 40 -2.39 -7.73 9.92
CA ASP A 40 -2.06 -8.39 8.63
C ASP A 40 -1.67 -7.36 7.57
N TRP A 41 -0.82 -7.74 6.64
CA TRP A 41 -0.40 -6.86 5.57
C TRP A 41 -1.37 -6.96 4.40
N VAL A 42 -1.54 -5.85 3.68
CA VAL A 42 -2.31 -5.80 2.44
C VAL A 42 -1.38 -5.38 1.32
N TYR A 43 -1.25 -6.22 0.30
CA TYR A 43 -0.49 -5.97 -0.91
C TYR A 43 -1.45 -5.72 -2.07
N ILE A 44 -1.29 -4.59 -2.75
CA ILE A 44 -2.11 -4.20 -3.88
C ILE A 44 -1.18 -4.01 -5.07
N ALA A 45 -1.35 -4.84 -6.10
CA ALA A 45 -0.67 -4.72 -7.39
C ALA A 45 -1.50 -3.89 -8.37
N ASN A 46 -0.80 -3.25 -9.30
CA ASN A 46 -1.40 -2.46 -10.39
C ASN A 46 -2.27 -1.32 -9.85
N CYS A 47 -1.80 -0.68 -8.78
CA CYS A 47 -2.49 0.42 -8.09
C CYS A 47 -2.77 1.62 -8.99
N ASP A 48 -1.96 1.83 -10.03
CA ASP A 48 -2.14 2.89 -11.01
C ASP A 48 -3.45 2.79 -11.82
N LEU A 49 -4.17 1.66 -11.73
CA LEU A 49 -5.49 1.46 -12.32
C LEU A 49 -6.66 1.86 -11.40
N ALA A 50 -6.41 2.12 -10.11
CA ALA A 50 -7.46 2.39 -9.14
C ALA A 50 -7.98 3.82 -9.24
N ASP A 51 -9.23 4.03 -8.82
CA ASP A 51 -9.85 5.36 -8.79
C ASP A 51 -9.16 6.26 -7.75
N PRO A 52 -8.90 7.54 -8.05
CA PRO A 52 -8.38 8.50 -7.08
C PRO A 52 -9.21 8.60 -5.77
N CYS A 53 -10.52 8.37 -5.84
CA CYS A 53 -11.43 8.34 -4.71
C CYS A 53 -11.14 7.16 -3.77
N PHE A 54 -10.76 6.00 -4.31
CA PHE A 54 -10.32 4.86 -3.50
C PHE A 54 -9.08 5.22 -2.68
N PHE A 55 -8.06 5.81 -3.31
CA PHE A 55 -6.86 6.24 -2.58
C PHE A 55 -7.14 7.29 -1.52
N ARG A 56 -8.08 8.22 -1.78
CA ARG A 56 -8.50 9.20 -0.79
C ARG A 56 -9.20 8.53 0.39
N ALA A 57 -10.09 7.57 0.15
CA ALA A 57 -10.77 6.81 1.20
C ALA A 57 -9.77 6.02 2.05
N MET A 58 -8.89 5.25 1.40
CA MET A 58 -7.81 4.51 2.06
C MET A 58 -6.91 5.41 2.90
N ALA A 59 -6.43 6.53 2.33
CA ALA A 59 -5.56 7.47 3.04
C ALA A 59 -6.24 8.03 4.29
N ARG A 60 -7.54 8.37 4.23
CA ARG A 60 -8.31 8.79 5.40
C ARG A 60 -8.39 7.69 6.45
N THR A 61 -8.73 6.47 6.05
CA THR A 61 -8.81 5.33 6.97
C THR A 61 -7.51 5.13 7.71
N ILE A 62 -6.38 5.10 7.00
CA ILE A 62 -5.05 4.89 7.60
C ILE A 62 -4.64 6.08 8.48
N TYR A 63 -4.85 7.32 8.02
CA TYR A 63 -4.45 8.52 8.75
C TYR A 63 -5.17 8.69 10.09
N PHE A 64 -6.44 8.28 10.16
CA PHE A 64 -7.23 8.35 11.39
C PHE A 64 -7.08 7.12 12.31
N LEU A 65 -6.18 6.18 11.98
CA LEU A 65 -5.92 5.05 12.87
C LEU A 65 -5.26 5.53 14.17
N THR A 66 -5.96 5.34 15.28
CA THR A 66 -5.41 5.55 16.62
C THR A 66 -4.81 4.26 17.17
N PRO A 67 -3.71 4.33 17.94
CA PRO A 67 -3.22 3.19 18.70
C PRO A 67 -4.30 2.71 19.67
N GLN A 68 -4.60 1.41 19.64
CA GLN A 68 -5.54 0.77 20.57
C GLN A 68 -4.96 -0.58 21.01
N PRO A 69 -3.84 -0.59 21.75
CA PRO A 69 -3.10 -1.81 22.04
C PRO A 69 -3.92 -2.84 22.83
N GLU A 70 -4.85 -2.40 23.67
CA GLU A 70 -5.73 -3.29 24.44
C GLU A 70 -6.73 -4.06 23.57
N ARG A 71 -7.21 -3.43 22.48
CA ARG A 71 -8.24 -3.99 21.61
C ARG A 71 -7.66 -4.64 20.35
N PHE A 72 -6.57 -4.09 19.84
CA PHE A 72 -5.92 -4.48 18.59
C PHE A 72 -4.40 -4.52 18.80
N PRO A 73 -3.88 -5.54 19.50
CA PRO A 73 -2.49 -5.59 19.98
C PRO A 73 -1.45 -5.81 18.89
N ARG A 74 -1.88 -6.00 17.63
CA ARG A 74 -0.97 -6.18 16.48
C ARG A 74 -1.10 -5.08 15.44
N ARG A 75 -1.91 -4.05 15.71
CA ARG A 75 -2.21 -2.97 14.75
C ARG A 75 -0.94 -2.27 14.26
N GLU A 76 0.06 -2.12 15.11
CA GLU A 76 1.36 -1.53 14.78
C GLU A 76 2.15 -2.33 13.73
N HIS A 77 1.83 -3.61 13.52
CA HIS A 77 2.44 -4.45 12.48
C HIS A 77 1.74 -4.33 11.14
N PHE A 78 0.55 -3.72 11.09
CA PHE A 78 -0.21 -3.50 9.87
C PHE A 78 0.62 -2.71 8.84
N ARG A 79 0.69 -3.20 7.61
CA ARG A 79 1.33 -2.51 6.48
C ARG A 79 0.44 -2.60 5.25
N VAL A 80 0.35 -1.51 4.51
CA VAL A 80 -0.21 -1.49 3.15
C VAL A 80 0.93 -1.28 2.18
N VAL A 81 1.04 -2.16 1.20
CA VAL A 81 2.05 -2.13 0.15
C VAL A 81 1.34 -1.84 -1.17
N LEU A 82 1.64 -0.70 -1.76
CA LEU A 82 1.08 -0.24 -3.03
C LEU A 82 2.13 -0.41 -4.13
N CYS A 83 1.79 -1.14 -5.17
CA CYS A 83 2.68 -1.41 -6.29
C CYS A 83 2.08 -0.88 -7.60
N VAL A 84 2.87 -0.11 -8.34
CA VAL A 84 2.50 0.45 -9.65
C VAL A 84 3.17 -0.34 -10.77
N GLN A 85 2.53 -0.38 -11.95
CA GLN A 85 3.13 -1.02 -13.13
C GLN A 85 4.33 -0.25 -13.68
N ARG A 86 4.26 1.08 -13.61
CA ARG A 86 5.23 1.98 -14.23
C ARG A 86 5.84 2.88 -13.17
N ALA A 87 7.17 3.03 -13.25
CA ALA A 87 7.87 4.02 -12.45
C ALA A 87 7.36 5.42 -12.81
N PHE A 88 7.21 6.26 -11.80
CA PHE A 88 6.80 7.65 -11.94
C PHE A 88 7.74 8.54 -11.13
N ASP A 89 7.89 9.79 -11.56
CA ASP A 89 8.70 10.78 -10.85
C ASP A 89 7.88 11.43 -9.74
N ILE A 90 8.34 11.27 -8.51
CA ILE A 90 7.72 11.84 -7.30
C ILE A 90 8.03 13.33 -7.18
N ASN A 91 9.09 13.81 -7.84
CA ASN A 91 9.52 15.21 -7.83
C ASN A 91 9.03 15.99 -9.05
N ALA A 92 8.37 15.35 -10.02
CA ALA A 92 7.82 16.04 -11.18
C ALA A 92 6.78 17.08 -10.72
N ASN A 93 6.88 18.30 -11.28
CA ASN A 93 6.03 19.42 -10.91
C ASN A 93 4.54 19.07 -11.04
N ALA A 94 3.86 19.04 -9.89
CA ALA A 94 2.43 19.18 -9.66
C ALA A 94 1.47 18.30 -10.50
N ASN A 95 0.94 17.25 -9.85
CA ASN A 95 -0.40 16.67 -10.02
C ASN A 95 -0.82 16.09 -11.39
N ILE A 96 -0.04 16.23 -12.46
CA ILE A 96 -0.37 15.65 -13.76
C ILE A 96 0.33 14.29 -13.87
N GLY A 97 -0.44 13.20 -13.74
CA GLY A 97 0.04 11.83 -13.98
C GLY A 97 0.64 11.11 -12.75
N MET A 98 0.50 11.65 -11.54
CA MET A 98 0.84 10.89 -10.33
C MET A 98 -0.28 9.89 -10.00
N PRO A 99 0.03 8.59 -9.81
CA PRO A 99 -0.98 7.57 -9.52
C PRO A 99 -1.54 7.67 -8.09
N PHE A 100 -0.90 8.45 -7.21
CA PHE A 100 -1.28 8.54 -5.80
C PHE A 100 -1.52 9.99 -5.35
N PRO A 101 -2.50 10.21 -4.44
CA PRO A 101 -2.68 11.48 -3.74
C PRO A 101 -1.42 11.92 -2.98
N PRO A 102 -1.16 13.26 -2.88
CA PRO A 102 0.00 13.79 -2.17
C PRO A 102 0.12 13.33 -0.70
N LEU A 103 -1.00 13.09 -0.02
CA LEU A 103 -1.00 12.62 1.37
C LEU A 103 -0.35 11.23 1.51
N ILE A 104 -0.58 10.33 0.56
CA ILE A 104 0.04 9.00 0.54
C ILE A 104 1.52 9.15 0.25
N LEU A 105 1.89 9.93 -0.77
CA LEU A 105 3.29 10.11 -1.17
C LEU A 105 4.15 10.74 -0.05
N LYS A 106 3.59 11.64 0.75
CA LYS A 106 4.31 12.30 1.86
C LYS A 106 4.41 11.44 3.12
N SER A 107 3.53 10.46 3.30
CA SER A 107 3.50 9.61 4.51
C SER A 107 4.06 8.21 4.28
N ALA A 108 4.20 7.78 3.04
CA ALA A 108 4.68 6.45 2.68
C ALA A 108 6.21 6.33 2.69
N VAL A 109 6.68 5.12 2.97
CA VAL A 109 8.07 4.71 2.67
C VAL A 109 8.13 4.34 1.19
N ILE A 110 8.90 5.12 0.42
CA ILE A 110 9.02 4.93 -1.02
C ILE A 110 10.18 4.00 -1.34
N ALA A 111 9.88 2.82 -1.88
CA ALA A 111 10.89 1.93 -2.45
C ALA A 111 11.11 2.27 -3.93
N ARG A 112 12.37 2.41 -4.33
CA ARG A 112 12.77 2.61 -5.73
C ARG A 112 13.39 1.34 -6.28
N LYS A 113 13.18 1.07 -7.56
CA LYS A 113 13.98 0.04 -8.24
C LYS A 113 15.45 0.49 -8.15
N PRO A 114 16.37 -0.35 -7.66
CA PRO A 114 17.78 -0.02 -7.70
C PRO A 114 18.17 0.26 -9.14
N ALA A 115 19.06 1.24 -9.37
CA ALA A 115 19.61 1.47 -10.68
C ALA A 115 20.17 0.14 -11.19
N GLU A 116 19.78 -0.27 -12.40
CA GLU A 116 20.48 -1.35 -13.08
C GLU A 116 21.88 -0.84 -13.32
N ASP A 117 22.86 -1.34 -12.56
CA ASP A 117 24.26 -1.12 -12.86
C ASP A 117 24.49 -1.64 -14.28
N LYS A 118 24.59 -0.70 -15.23
CA LYS A 118 25.02 -0.99 -16.60
C LYS A 118 26.54 -1.21 -16.62
N SER A 119 27.03 -2.04 -15.71
CA SER A 119 28.40 -2.53 -15.73
C SER A 119 28.45 -3.69 -16.73
N LYS A 120 28.60 -3.35 -18.00
CA LYS A 120 29.16 -4.23 -19.03
C LYS A 120 30.33 -3.52 -19.67
#